data_AF-A0A1H0TX60-F1
#
_entry.id   AF-A0A1H0TX60-F1
#
_cell.length_a   1.000
_cell.length_b   1.000
_cell.length_c   1.000
_cell.angle_alpha   90.00
_cell.angle_beta   90.00
_cell.angle_gamma   90.00
#
_symmetry.space_group_name_H-M   'P 1'
#
loop_
_entity.id
_entity.type
_entity.pdbx_description
1 polymer ?
#
loop_
_entity_poly.entity_id
_entity_poly.type
_entity_poly.pdbx_seq_one_letter_code
_entity_poly.pdbx_strand_id
1 'polypeptide(L)'
;MGPPSSDWKTFTTSDGTLRFDYPAAWSVKDPAGQAPLGGEFVDVLNATGKQMAALRTNVVTGAECGDQQPYLLIDSEPMQALTEPGSDDQNGPRYVFEARGDFRAAESSASTLAAYGITMMPPETGPTACPMFQLFLWPPSGALFGQAYNPANNTTPGDPGLPYLEKAKLYATTAEYQDVRKMITSLRPAKTAVSEPAK
;
A
#
# COMPACT_ATOMS: atom_id res chain seq x y z
N MET A 1 -19.16 5.42 -12.73
CA MET A 1 -17.78 4.89 -12.56
C MET A 1 -17.19 4.66 -13.94
N GLY A 2 -16.02 5.20 -14.22
CA GLY A 2 -15.32 4.97 -15.50
C GLY A 2 -14.57 3.63 -15.51
N PRO A 3 -14.08 3.17 -16.67
CA PRO A 3 -13.21 2.00 -16.77
C PRO A 3 -11.82 2.26 -16.12
N PRO A 4 -11.05 1.20 -15.81
CA PRO A 4 -9.65 1.32 -15.39
C PRO A 4 -8.80 2.06 -16.44
N SER A 5 -7.67 2.61 -16.01
CA SER A 5 -6.78 3.38 -16.88
C SER A 5 -6.10 2.50 -17.95
N SER A 6 -6.13 2.95 -19.21
CA SER A 6 -5.49 2.24 -20.33
C SER A 6 -4.00 2.56 -20.46
N ASP A 7 -3.59 3.79 -20.13
CA ASP A 7 -2.21 4.28 -20.33
C ASP A 7 -1.46 4.43 -19.01
N TRP A 8 -0.22 3.96 -18.97
CA TRP A 8 0.61 3.87 -17.77
C TRP A 8 2.02 4.41 -18.01
N LYS A 9 2.59 5.04 -16.99
CA LYS A 9 3.97 5.55 -16.95
C LYS A 9 4.73 4.85 -15.82
N THR A 10 6.05 4.85 -15.89
CA THR A 10 6.90 4.35 -14.79
C THR A 10 7.50 5.54 -14.04
N PHE A 11 7.40 5.51 -12.72
CA PHE A 11 8.18 6.36 -11.83
C PHE A 11 9.37 5.57 -11.30
N THR A 12 10.52 6.22 -11.23
CA THR A 12 11.72 5.69 -10.58
C THR A 12 12.09 6.66 -9.47
N THR A 13 12.35 6.14 -8.27
CA THR A 13 12.78 6.95 -7.13
C THR A 13 14.05 7.72 -7.44
N SER A 14 14.25 8.85 -6.76
CA SER A 14 15.41 9.72 -6.98
C SER A 14 16.75 9.02 -6.71
N ASP A 15 16.76 8.07 -5.77
CA ASP A 15 17.90 7.20 -5.46
C ASP A 15 18.11 6.06 -6.47
N GLY A 16 17.21 5.87 -7.44
CA GLY A 16 17.32 4.86 -8.48
C GLY A 16 17.22 3.41 -7.98
N THR A 17 16.66 3.18 -6.78
CA THR A 17 16.54 1.84 -6.17
C THR A 17 15.19 1.18 -6.43
N LEU A 18 14.10 1.95 -6.46
CA LEU A 18 12.74 1.46 -6.67
C LEU A 18 12.09 2.08 -7.90
N ARG A 19 11.14 1.36 -8.46
CA ARG A 19 10.24 1.87 -9.50
C ARG A 19 8.88 1.21 -9.42
N PHE A 20 7.85 1.95 -9.84
CA PHE A 20 6.49 1.46 -9.98
C PHE A 20 5.82 2.12 -11.18
N ASP A 21 4.79 1.47 -11.71
CA ASP A 21 3.98 1.98 -12.80
C ASP A 21 2.72 2.67 -12.23
N TYR A 22 2.29 3.77 -12.82
CA TYR A 22 1.10 4.53 -12.41
C TYR A 22 0.32 5.03 -13.64
N PRO A 23 -1.00 5.29 -13.52
CA PRO A 23 -1.79 5.83 -14.62
C PRO A 23 -1.21 7.13 -15.18
N ALA A 24 -1.17 7.29 -16.49
CA ALA A 24 -0.53 8.43 -17.15
C ALA A 24 -1.15 9.80 -16.81
N ALA A 25 -2.43 9.80 -16.41
CA ALA A 25 -3.20 10.97 -15.99
C ALA A 25 -3.00 11.32 -14.50
N TRP A 26 -2.34 10.45 -13.73
CA TRP A 26 -1.99 10.69 -12.33
C TRP A 26 -0.64 11.42 -12.26
N SER A 27 -0.32 11.95 -11.09
CA SER A 27 0.94 12.65 -10.82
C SER A 27 1.63 12.08 -9.60
N VAL A 28 2.96 12.00 -9.66
CA VAL A 28 3.81 11.70 -8.51
C VAL A 28 4.46 13.01 -8.07
N LYS A 29 4.31 13.38 -6.79
CA LYS A 29 4.92 14.58 -6.22
C LYS A 29 5.82 14.19 -5.06
N ASP A 30 6.95 14.87 -4.93
CA ASP A 30 7.74 14.90 -3.70
C ASP A 30 7.26 16.11 -2.87
N PRO A 31 6.38 15.91 -1.86
CA PRO A 31 5.91 16.99 -1.01
C PRO A 31 6.94 17.40 0.06
N ALA A 32 7.96 16.57 0.32
CA ALA A 32 8.81 16.72 1.49
C ALA A 32 10.06 17.55 1.21
N GLY A 33 10.60 17.54 -0.01
CA GLY A 33 11.90 18.17 -0.27
C GLY A 33 12.95 17.63 0.70
N GLN A 34 13.47 16.43 0.40
CA GLN A 34 14.41 15.67 1.24
C GLN A 34 13.78 15.17 2.58
N ALA A 35 13.48 13.88 2.63
CA ALA A 35 12.90 13.24 3.82
C ALA A 35 13.80 13.45 5.08
N PRO A 36 13.23 13.61 6.29
CA PRO A 36 13.99 13.96 7.51
C PRO A 36 15.13 13.01 7.87
N LEU A 37 15.07 11.76 7.41
CA LEU A 37 16.08 10.72 7.65
C LEU A 37 16.90 10.39 6.39
N GLY A 38 16.71 11.12 5.28
CA GLY A 38 17.06 10.66 3.94
C GLY A 38 16.11 9.55 3.47
N GLY A 39 16.04 9.34 2.15
CA GLY A 39 15.09 8.42 1.52
C GLY A 39 14.10 9.13 0.60
N GLU A 40 13.24 8.35 -0.03
CA GLU A 40 12.21 8.83 -0.94
C GLU A 40 10.93 9.14 -0.14
N PHE A 41 10.30 10.27 -0.44
CA PHE A 41 8.95 10.58 0.01
C PHE A 41 8.15 11.06 -1.19
N VAL A 42 7.25 10.22 -1.69
CA VAL A 42 6.38 10.62 -2.80
C VAL A 42 4.92 10.31 -2.55
N ASP A 43 4.08 11.28 -2.87
CA ASP A 43 2.64 11.13 -2.95
C ASP A 43 2.22 10.87 -4.40
N VAL A 44 1.41 9.84 -4.60
CA VAL A 44 0.76 9.59 -5.88
C VAL A 44 -0.66 10.16 -5.81
N LEU A 45 -0.93 11.13 -6.67
CA LEU A 45 -2.22 11.81 -6.76
C LEU A 45 -2.94 11.40 -8.04
N ASN A 46 -4.25 11.17 -7.97
CA ASN A 46 -5.05 10.97 -9.17
C ASN A 46 -5.19 12.27 -10.00
N ALA A 47 -5.90 12.19 -11.14
CA ALA A 47 -6.10 13.33 -12.03
C ALA A 47 -6.82 14.53 -11.37
N THR A 48 -7.54 14.33 -10.27
CA THR A 48 -8.22 15.40 -9.51
C THR A 48 -7.37 15.92 -8.34
N GLY A 49 -6.11 15.49 -8.22
CA GLY A 49 -5.19 15.90 -7.16
C GLY A 49 -5.41 15.18 -5.82
N LYS A 50 -6.26 14.16 -5.76
CA LYS A 50 -6.48 13.36 -4.55
C LYS A 50 -5.37 12.34 -4.37
N GLN A 51 -4.84 12.23 -3.17
CA GLN A 51 -3.83 11.22 -2.83
C GLN A 51 -4.41 9.81 -2.83
N MET A 52 -3.78 8.93 -3.61
CA MET A 52 -4.17 7.54 -3.81
C MET A 52 -3.25 6.56 -3.13
N ALA A 53 -1.96 6.87 -3.05
CA ALA A 53 -0.99 6.13 -2.29
C ALA A 53 0.18 7.03 -2.00
N ALA A 54 1.09 6.57 -1.15
CA ALA A 54 2.37 7.22 -1.07
C ALA A 54 3.47 6.28 -0.59
N LEU A 55 4.65 6.47 -1.17
CA LEU A 55 5.84 5.66 -0.98
C LEU A 55 6.82 6.42 -0.10
N ARG A 56 7.18 5.83 1.04
CA ARG A 56 8.21 6.36 1.94
C ARG A 56 9.25 5.27 2.14
N THR A 57 10.52 5.59 1.93
CA THR A 57 11.64 4.66 2.20
C THR A 57 12.45 5.12 3.40
N ASN A 58 13.34 4.25 3.90
CA ASN A 58 14.16 4.50 5.07
C ASN A 58 13.32 4.82 6.33
N VAL A 59 12.20 4.11 6.48
CA VAL A 59 11.33 4.21 7.65
C VAL A 59 11.69 3.14 8.66
N VAL A 60 11.58 3.46 9.96
CA VAL A 60 11.81 2.51 11.04
C VAL A 60 10.68 1.47 11.05
N THR A 61 11.03 0.20 10.91
CA THR A 61 10.07 -0.93 10.84
C THR A 61 9.90 -1.64 12.18
N GLY A 62 9.68 -0.89 13.25
CA GLY A 62 9.29 -1.48 14.53
C GLY A 62 7.81 -1.84 14.52
N ALA A 63 7.49 -3.13 14.43
CA ALA A 63 6.14 -3.63 14.61
C ALA A 63 6.08 -4.49 15.89
N GLU A 64 5.27 -4.07 16.85
CA GLU A 64 4.97 -4.86 18.04
C GLU A 64 3.48 -5.21 18.04
N CYS A 65 3.17 -6.49 18.20
CA CYS A 65 1.78 -6.91 18.34
C CYS A 65 1.27 -6.52 19.74
N GLY A 66 0.48 -5.44 19.80
CA GLY A 66 -0.33 -5.11 20.97
C GLY A 66 -1.61 -5.94 21.01
N ASP A 67 -2.70 -5.31 21.48
CA ASP A 67 -4.01 -5.97 21.52
C ASP A 67 -4.49 -6.36 20.12
N GLN A 68 -4.91 -7.61 19.97
CA GLN A 68 -5.50 -8.08 18.72
C GLN A 68 -6.89 -7.50 18.52
N GLN A 69 -7.19 -7.12 17.28
CA GLN A 69 -8.46 -6.51 16.89
C GLN A 69 -9.18 -7.39 15.87
N PRO A 70 -10.53 -7.33 15.79
CA PRO A 70 -11.26 -8.05 14.76
C PRO A 70 -10.70 -7.73 13.37
N TYR A 71 -10.50 -8.77 12.58
CA TYR A 71 -9.74 -8.73 11.34
C TYR A 71 -10.63 -8.98 10.13
N LEU A 72 -10.37 -8.24 9.05
CA LEU A 72 -10.97 -8.48 7.75
C LEU A 72 -9.90 -8.35 6.67
N LEU A 73 -9.72 -9.40 5.88
CA LEU A 73 -9.01 -9.32 4.61
C LEU A 73 -9.99 -9.02 3.48
N ILE A 74 -9.68 -8.02 2.66
CA ILE A 74 -10.50 -7.58 1.52
C ILE A 74 -9.87 -8.04 0.20
N ASP A 75 -8.56 -7.84 0.05
CA ASP A 75 -7.79 -8.25 -1.13
C ASP A 75 -6.34 -8.57 -0.74
N SER A 76 -5.67 -9.39 -1.54
CA SER A 76 -4.31 -9.86 -1.29
C SER A 76 -3.60 -10.32 -2.56
N GLU A 77 -2.33 -9.93 -2.75
CA GLU A 77 -1.48 -10.41 -3.84
C GLU A 77 -0.01 -10.57 -3.39
N PRO A 78 0.62 -11.73 -3.60
CA PRO A 78 2.06 -11.88 -3.36
C PRO A 78 2.90 -10.94 -4.22
N MET A 79 3.93 -10.32 -3.65
CA MET A 79 4.82 -9.39 -4.34
C MET A 79 6.22 -9.98 -4.54
N GLN A 80 6.31 -10.98 -5.41
CA GLN A 80 7.55 -11.73 -5.67
C GLN A 80 8.72 -10.84 -6.13
N ALA A 81 8.43 -9.72 -6.81
CA ALA A 81 9.47 -8.80 -7.26
C ALA A 81 10.24 -8.11 -6.12
N LEU A 82 9.67 -8.11 -4.90
CA LEU A 82 10.28 -7.53 -3.71
C LEU A 82 10.88 -8.59 -2.77
N THR A 83 10.78 -9.88 -3.11
CA THR A 83 11.42 -10.94 -2.33
C THR A 83 12.94 -10.86 -2.51
N GLU A 84 13.68 -11.04 -1.42
CA GLU A 84 15.14 -11.10 -1.49
C GLU A 84 15.59 -12.30 -2.36
N PRO A 85 16.55 -12.11 -3.29
CA PRO A 85 17.08 -13.22 -4.08
C PRO A 85 17.67 -14.32 -3.19
N GLY A 86 17.12 -15.53 -3.29
CA GLY A 86 17.57 -16.69 -2.50
C GLY A 86 16.88 -16.87 -1.15
N SER A 87 15.89 -16.04 -0.81
CA SER A 87 14.96 -16.32 0.29
C SER A 87 13.96 -17.39 -0.17
N ASP A 88 14.03 -18.57 0.44
CA ASP A 88 13.03 -19.65 0.33
C ASP A 88 11.80 -19.38 1.21
N ASP A 89 11.68 -18.17 1.76
CA ASP A 89 10.66 -17.86 2.76
C ASP A 89 9.29 -17.72 2.09
N GLN A 90 8.36 -18.61 2.47
CA GLN A 90 6.95 -18.55 2.08
C GLN A 90 6.20 -17.30 2.60
N ASN A 91 6.91 -16.38 3.26
CA ASN A 91 6.41 -15.16 3.89
C ASN A 91 6.98 -13.88 3.25
N GLY A 92 7.32 -13.92 1.95
CA GLY A 92 7.73 -12.73 1.21
C GLY A 92 6.68 -11.61 1.21
N PRO A 93 7.06 -10.37 0.81
CA PRO A 93 6.16 -9.22 0.82
C PRO A 93 4.86 -9.47 0.04
N ARG A 94 3.77 -8.87 0.50
CA ARG A 94 2.43 -9.05 -0.03
C ARG A 94 1.68 -7.74 -0.03
N TYR A 95 1.02 -7.45 -1.13
CA TYR A 95 -0.02 -6.43 -1.15
C TYR A 95 -1.24 -6.94 -0.40
N VAL A 96 -1.79 -6.13 0.49
CA VAL A 96 -3.06 -6.40 1.17
C VAL A 96 -3.94 -5.17 1.12
N PHE A 97 -5.25 -5.38 1.01
CA PHE A 97 -6.26 -4.45 1.48
C PHE A 97 -6.97 -5.13 2.65
N GLU A 98 -6.84 -4.56 3.83
CA GLU A 98 -7.31 -5.17 5.07
C GLU A 98 -7.93 -4.12 5.99
N ALA A 99 -8.65 -4.60 7.01
CA ALA A 99 -9.23 -3.76 8.03
C ALA A 99 -9.06 -4.34 9.44
N ARG A 100 -9.21 -3.45 10.42
CA ARG A 100 -9.32 -3.75 11.84
C ARG A 100 -10.58 -3.08 12.41
N GLY A 101 -11.17 -3.68 13.44
CA GLY A 101 -12.12 -3.00 14.32
C GLY A 101 -13.57 -3.44 14.23
N ASP A 102 -14.49 -2.51 14.52
CA ASP A 102 -15.93 -2.79 14.62
C ASP A 102 -16.61 -2.80 13.25
N PHE A 103 -17.11 -3.97 12.84
CA PHE A 103 -17.85 -4.17 11.60
C PHE A 103 -19.19 -3.43 11.52
N ARG A 104 -19.71 -2.91 12.63
CA ARG A 104 -20.94 -2.13 12.69
C ARG A 104 -20.70 -0.63 12.76
N ALA A 105 -19.44 -0.19 12.86
CA ALA A 105 -19.14 1.23 12.92
C ALA A 105 -19.57 1.92 11.62
N ALA A 106 -20.28 3.04 11.77
CA ALA A 106 -20.68 3.87 10.62
C ALA A 106 -19.48 4.58 9.99
N GLU A 107 -18.49 4.95 10.80
CA GLU A 107 -17.32 5.77 10.44
C GLU A 107 -16.01 5.14 10.90
N SER A 108 -14.90 5.61 10.33
CA SER A 108 -13.56 5.23 10.78
C SER A 108 -13.23 5.81 12.15
N SER A 109 -12.39 5.11 12.91
CA SER A 109 -11.82 5.57 14.18
C SER A 109 -10.39 5.05 14.34
N ALA A 110 -9.70 5.44 15.41
CA ALA A 110 -8.38 4.88 15.72
C ALA A 110 -8.40 3.36 15.92
N SER A 111 -9.55 2.79 16.32
CA SER A 111 -9.74 1.35 16.52
C SER A 111 -10.49 0.66 15.37
N THR A 112 -11.01 1.41 14.39
CA THR A 112 -11.72 0.88 13.22
C THR A 112 -11.24 1.56 11.96
N LEU A 113 -10.41 0.87 11.19
CA LEU A 113 -9.78 1.43 9.99
C LEU A 113 -9.57 0.34 8.93
N ALA A 114 -9.59 0.74 7.66
CA ALA A 114 -9.19 -0.08 6.54
C ALA A 114 -8.05 0.62 5.79
N ALA A 115 -7.06 -0.12 5.31
CA ALA A 115 -5.98 0.44 4.51
C ALA A 115 -5.45 -0.61 3.53
N TYR A 116 -4.87 -0.13 2.43
CA TYR A 116 -4.17 -0.97 1.48
C TYR A 116 -2.70 -0.59 1.40
N GLY A 117 -1.85 -1.60 1.26
CA GLY A 117 -0.41 -1.42 1.18
C GLY A 117 0.34 -2.74 1.17
N ILE A 118 1.67 -2.67 1.29
CA ILE A 118 2.55 -3.84 1.29
C ILE A 118 2.86 -4.22 2.72
N THR A 119 2.74 -5.50 3.07
CA THR A 119 3.11 -6.05 4.36
C THR A 119 4.04 -7.27 4.20
N MET A 120 4.89 -7.51 5.19
CA MET A 120 5.60 -8.79 5.36
C MET A 120 5.09 -9.57 6.58
N MET A 121 4.01 -9.10 7.22
CA MET A 121 3.39 -9.88 8.26
C MET A 121 2.86 -11.19 7.65
N PRO A 122 3.03 -12.32 8.34
CA PRO A 122 2.46 -13.58 7.90
C PRO A 122 0.95 -13.43 7.64
N PRO A 123 0.37 -14.15 6.65
CA PRO A 123 -1.07 -14.15 6.44
C PRO A 123 -1.81 -14.54 7.72
N GLU A 124 -2.71 -13.67 8.16
CA GLU A 124 -3.53 -13.91 9.33
C GLU A 124 -4.62 -14.92 8.98
N THR A 125 -4.78 -15.95 9.83
CA THR A 125 -5.77 -17.03 9.62
C THR A 125 -6.93 -16.99 10.62
N GLY A 126 -6.85 -16.09 11.62
CA GLY A 126 -7.84 -15.95 12.68
C GLY A 126 -8.84 -14.81 12.45
N PRO A 127 -9.89 -14.73 13.29
CA PRO A 127 -10.87 -13.64 13.27
C PRO A 127 -10.31 -12.33 13.85
N THR A 128 -9.12 -12.38 14.45
CA THR A 128 -8.41 -11.25 15.04
C THR A 128 -6.98 -11.23 14.53
N ALA A 129 -6.39 -10.03 14.46
CA ALA A 129 -5.02 -9.82 14.02
C ALA A 129 -4.37 -8.69 14.83
N CYS A 130 -3.04 -8.64 14.82
CA CYS A 130 -2.28 -7.52 15.38
C CYS A 130 -2.67 -6.18 14.72
N PRO A 131 -2.32 -5.02 15.32
CA PRO A 131 -2.46 -3.73 14.66
C PRO A 131 -1.90 -3.73 13.24
N MET A 132 -2.42 -2.87 12.37
CA MET A 132 -2.10 -2.91 10.96
C MET A 132 -0.65 -2.46 10.68
N PHE A 133 0.16 -3.35 10.13
CA PHE A 133 1.56 -3.10 9.78
C PHE A 133 1.78 -3.29 8.28
N GLN A 134 1.55 -2.23 7.51
CA GLN A 134 1.78 -2.20 6.06
C GLN A 134 3.18 -1.63 5.77
N LEU A 135 4.18 -2.43 6.16
CA LEU A 135 5.59 -2.17 5.94
C LEU A 135 6.28 -3.36 5.27
N PHE A 136 7.35 -3.08 4.53
CA PHE A 136 8.24 -4.08 3.95
C PHE A 136 9.71 -3.68 4.12
N LEU A 137 10.61 -4.66 4.08
CA LEU A 137 12.05 -4.42 4.14
C LEU A 137 12.51 -3.83 2.81
N TRP A 138 13.30 -2.77 2.90
CA TRP A 138 13.97 -2.17 1.75
C TRP A 138 15.21 -1.43 2.23
N PRO A 139 16.42 -1.80 1.76
CA PRO A 139 17.66 -1.18 2.22
C PRO A 139 17.60 0.36 2.18
N PRO A 140 18.13 1.05 3.20
CA PRO A 140 18.87 0.53 4.34
C PRO A 140 18.02 0.08 5.55
N SER A 141 16.68 0.22 5.50
CA SER A 141 15.79 -0.11 6.61
C SER A 141 14.50 -0.75 6.08
N GLY A 142 13.36 -0.07 6.19
CA GLY A 142 12.16 -0.47 5.47
C GLY A 142 11.51 0.66 4.69
N ALA A 143 10.38 0.30 4.10
CA ALA A 143 9.55 1.16 3.29
C ALA A 143 8.07 0.86 3.52
N LEU A 144 7.24 1.84 3.18
CA LEU A 144 5.79 1.73 3.13
C LEU A 144 5.32 2.23 1.78
N PHE A 145 4.37 1.52 1.18
CA PHE A 145 3.68 1.97 -0.02
C PHE A 145 2.21 1.58 0.07
N GLY A 146 1.36 2.59 0.25
CA GLY A 146 -0.05 2.37 0.55
C GLY A 146 -0.76 3.63 1.00
N GLN A 147 -2.00 3.47 1.46
CA GLN A 147 -2.83 4.53 2.03
C GLN A 147 -4.02 3.96 2.81
N ALA A 148 -4.49 4.72 3.81
CA ALA A 148 -5.75 4.43 4.49
C ALA A 148 -6.96 4.69 3.60
N TYR A 149 -7.94 3.79 3.63
CA TYR A 149 -9.22 4.00 2.96
C TYR A 149 -10.03 5.09 3.69
N ASN A 150 -10.48 6.09 2.93
CA ASN A 150 -11.29 7.19 3.44
C ASN A 150 -12.51 7.41 2.53
N PRO A 151 -13.74 7.12 2.97
CA PRO A 151 -14.96 7.26 2.16
C PRO A 151 -15.26 8.70 1.73
N ALA A 152 -14.73 9.71 2.43
CA ALA A 152 -14.88 11.11 2.02
C ALA A 152 -14.05 11.43 0.76
N ASN A 153 -12.98 10.67 0.53
CA ASN A 153 -12.09 10.87 -0.61
C ASN A 153 -12.27 9.77 -1.68
N ASN A 154 -12.52 8.52 -1.27
CA ASN A 154 -12.66 7.37 -2.15
C ASN A 154 -14.07 7.27 -2.74
N THR A 155 -14.15 7.30 -4.07
CA THR A 155 -15.43 7.18 -4.77
C THR A 155 -15.95 5.76 -4.59
N THR A 156 -16.87 5.59 -3.65
CA THR A 156 -17.36 4.28 -3.25
C THR A 156 -18.82 4.11 -3.68
N PRO A 157 -19.15 3.07 -4.44
CA PRO A 157 -20.53 2.80 -4.84
C PRO A 157 -21.36 2.31 -3.66
N GLY A 158 -22.68 2.42 -3.76
CA GLY A 158 -23.63 1.91 -2.78
C GLY A 158 -24.22 2.99 -1.88
N ASP A 159 -24.94 2.54 -0.85
CA ASP A 159 -25.64 3.41 0.10
C ASP A 159 -24.63 4.11 1.04
N PRO A 160 -24.66 5.47 1.13
CA PRO A 160 -23.84 6.22 2.08
C PRO A 160 -24.02 5.81 3.56
N GLY A 161 -25.14 5.20 3.92
CA GLY A 161 -25.43 4.70 5.28
C GLY A 161 -24.82 3.34 5.62
N LEU A 162 -24.11 2.69 4.69
CA LEU A 162 -23.44 1.41 4.97
C LEU A 162 -22.37 1.56 6.05
N PRO A 163 -22.12 0.50 6.85
CA PRO A 163 -20.98 0.47 7.76
C PRO A 163 -19.66 0.75 7.03
N TYR A 164 -18.72 1.39 7.72
CA TYR A 164 -17.45 1.84 7.16
C TYR A 164 -16.67 0.71 6.47
N LEU A 165 -16.62 -0.48 7.08
CA LEU A 165 -15.91 -1.64 6.51
C LEU A 165 -16.63 -2.27 5.32
N GLU A 166 -17.96 -2.14 5.23
CA GLU A 166 -18.70 -2.54 4.03
C GLU A 166 -18.42 -1.58 2.87
N LYS A 167 -18.30 -0.28 3.14
CA LYS A 167 -17.85 0.69 2.14
C LYS A 167 -16.44 0.34 1.63
N ALA A 168 -15.52 -0.07 2.50
CA ALA A 168 -14.17 -0.50 2.10
C ALA A 168 -14.20 -1.72 1.14
N LYS A 169 -15.04 -2.72 1.40
CA LYS A 169 -15.24 -3.85 0.49
C LYS A 169 -15.78 -3.41 -0.87
N LEU A 170 -16.77 -2.51 -0.88
CA LEU A 170 -17.32 -1.98 -2.12
C LEU A 170 -16.29 -1.17 -2.91
N TYR A 171 -15.43 -0.42 -2.22
CA TYR A 171 -14.34 0.32 -2.86
C TYR A 171 -13.39 -0.62 -3.63
N ALA A 172 -13.12 -1.83 -3.13
CA ALA A 172 -12.29 -2.81 -3.82
C ALA A 172 -12.82 -3.23 -5.21
N THR A 173 -14.10 -2.99 -5.48
CA THR A 173 -14.73 -3.30 -6.78
C THR A 173 -14.61 -2.15 -7.80
N THR A 174 -14.04 -1.01 -7.40
CA THR A 174 -14.00 0.19 -8.23
C THR A 174 -12.81 0.20 -9.18
N ALA A 175 -12.97 0.82 -10.36
CA ALA A 175 -11.86 1.04 -11.27
C ALA A 175 -10.72 1.87 -10.64
N GLU A 176 -11.07 2.84 -9.78
CA GLU A 176 -10.08 3.63 -9.03
C GLU A 176 -9.20 2.71 -8.16
N TYR A 177 -9.81 1.77 -7.43
CA TYR A 177 -9.06 0.80 -6.65
C TYR A 177 -8.25 -0.15 -7.51
N GLN A 178 -8.78 -0.62 -8.64
CA GLN A 178 -8.02 -1.53 -9.53
C GLN A 178 -6.76 -0.85 -10.08
N ASP A 179 -6.81 0.45 -10.39
CA ASP A 179 -5.62 1.23 -10.74
C ASP A 179 -4.66 1.37 -9.54
N VAL A 180 -5.15 1.63 -8.33
CA VAL A 180 -4.30 1.65 -7.12
C VAL A 180 -3.60 0.31 -6.89
N ARG A 181 -4.35 -0.79 -6.96
CA ARG A 181 -3.84 -2.16 -6.78
C ARG A 181 -2.73 -2.44 -7.77
N LYS A 182 -2.99 -2.22 -9.07
CA LYS A 182 -1.99 -2.42 -10.14
C LYS A 182 -0.76 -1.54 -9.93
N MET A 183 -0.93 -0.30 -9.49
CA MET A 183 0.19 0.59 -9.19
C MET A 183 1.05 0.05 -8.06
N ILE A 184 0.46 -0.30 -6.92
CA ILE A 184 1.22 -0.79 -5.76
C ILE A 184 1.88 -2.14 -6.07
N THR A 185 1.16 -3.07 -6.71
CA THR A 185 1.70 -4.40 -7.02
C THR A 185 2.77 -4.37 -8.12
N SER A 186 2.89 -3.28 -8.88
CA SER A 186 3.97 -3.08 -9.85
C SER A 186 5.32 -2.67 -9.22
N LEU A 187 5.34 -2.34 -7.91
CA LEU A 187 6.57 -1.92 -7.23
C LEU A 187 7.63 -3.01 -7.32
N ARG A 188 8.84 -2.61 -7.73
CA ARG A 188 9.96 -3.52 -8.00
C ARG A 188 11.30 -2.79 -7.91
N PRO A 189 12.41 -3.51 -7.73
CA PRO A 189 13.74 -2.95 -7.88
C PRO A 189 13.91 -2.27 -9.25
N ALA A 190 14.57 -1.11 -9.25
CA ALA A 190 15.12 -0.52 -10.45
C ALA A 190 16.40 -1.30 -10.83
N LYS A 191 16.66 -1.45 -12.14
CA LYS A 191 17.73 -2.32 -12.67
C LYS A 191 19.16 -1.97 -12.21
N THR A 192 19.35 -0.84 -11.53
CA THR A 192 20.60 -0.37 -10.94
C THR A 192 20.88 -0.89 -9.54
N ALA A 193 19.95 -1.61 -8.89
CA ALA A 193 20.11 -2.07 -7.50
C ALA A 193 21.02 -3.30 -7.30
N VAL A 194 21.57 -3.89 -8.37
CA VAL A 194 22.52 -5.01 -8.27
C VAL A 194 23.92 -4.50 -8.59
N SER A 195 24.57 -3.90 -7.59
CA SER A 195 26.01 -3.66 -7.64
C SER A 195 26.73 -5.00 -7.45
N GLU A 196 27.25 -5.51 -8.56
CA GLU A 196 28.36 -6.45 -8.77
C GLU A 196 29.09 -6.98 -7.52
N PRO A 197 29.30 -8.31 -7.37
CA PRO A 197 30.21 -8.83 -6.35
C PRO A 197 31.65 -8.44 -6.71
N ALA A 198 32.32 -7.78 -5.76
CA ALA A 198 33.73 -7.43 -5.89
C ALA A 198 34.57 -8.69 -6.17
N LYS A 199 35.40 -8.59 -7.22
CA LYS A 199 36.35 -9.62 -7.64
C LYS A 199 37.62 -9.59 -6.79
#